data_AF-A0A401FMK9-F1
#
_entry.id   AF-A0A401FMK9-F1
#
_cell.length_a   1.000
_cell.length_b   1.000
_cell.length_c   1.000
_cell.angle_alpha   90.00
_cell.angle_beta   90.00
_cell.angle_gamma   90.00
#
_symmetry.space_group_name_H-M   'P 1'
#
loop_
_entity.id
_entity.type
_entity.pdbx_description
1 polymer ?
#
loop_
_entity_poly.entity_id
_entity_poly.type
_entity_poly.pdbx_seq_one_letter_code
_entity_poly.pdbx_strand_id
1 'polypeptide(L)'
;MKEMNDKPKLSRSMTAGQMEMISLGGAIGVGLFMGSTSTIKWTGPSVILAYAFVGVILYIVMRALGEMIYVNPGTGSFADYATEYVHPLAGYLAEWANVFEYIVVGMSEVVAATEYLKYWWPHINSFTVGIVIIFFLAAANLASAKAYGSLEFWFAMIKVITIIMMIILGFMVIFFGLGMVVTQLDSVTYGHMVGSSLVA
;
A
#
# COMPACT_ATOMS: atom_id res chain seq x y z
N MET A 1 25.66 35.38 24.13
CA MET A 1 24.34 34.79 23.83
C MET A 1 24.58 33.37 23.35
N LYS A 2 24.13 32.37 24.11
CA LYS A 2 24.31 30.94 23.83
C LYS A 2 22.97 30.47 23.26
N GLU A 3 22.86 30.30 21.95
CA GLU A 3 21.64 29.77 21.35
C GLU A 3 21.47 28.31 21.80
N MET A 4 20.36 28.04 22.50
CA MET A 4 19.93 26.69 22.88
C MET A 4 19.41 25.99 21.62
N ASN A 5 20.28 25.28 20.92
CA ASN A 5 19.88 24.31 19.89
C ASN A 5 19.67 22.94 20.57
N ASP A 6 18.65 22.86 21.42
CA ASP A 6 18.21 21.58 21.98
C ASP A 6 17.20 20.95 21.01
N LYS A 7 17.73 20.42 19.89
CA LYS A 7 16.90 19.59 19.00
C LYS A 7 16.47 18.37 19.83
N PRO A 8 15.16 18.08 19.97
CA PRO A 8 14.72 16.90 20.70
C PRO A 8 15.39 15.67 20.09
N LYS A 9 16.28 15.03 20.86
CA LYS A 9 16.90 13.76 20.47
C LYS A 9 15.80 12.71 20.46
N LEU A 10 15.22 12.47 19.28
CA LEU A 10 14.29 11.38 19.05
C LEU A 10 14.97 10.06 19.44
N SER A 11 14.36 9.34 20.37
CA SER A 11 14.84 8.02 20.74
C SER A 11 14.59 7.08 19.56
N ARG A 12 15.67 6.48 19.02
CA ARG A 12 15.55 5.43 18.01
C ARG A 12 14.96 4.18 18.68
N SER A 13 13.65 4.04 18.61
CA SER A 13 12.90 2.95 19.24
C SER A 13 12.66 1.74 18.32
N MET A 14 12.92 1.87 17.02
CA MET A 14 12.71 0.82 16.01
C MET A 14 14.02 0.17 15.56
N THR A 15 14.01 -1.15 15.42
CA THR A 15 15.13 -1.91 14.85
C THR A 15 15.20 -1.74 13.33
N ALA A 16 16.37 -2.01 12.73
CA ALA A 16 16.54 -1.93 11.28
C ALA A 16 15.55 -2.84 10.52
N GLY A 17 15.35 -4.07 10.99
CA GLY A 17 14.38 -5.00 10.39
C GLY A 17 12.92 -4.55 10.54
N GLN A 18 12.58 -3.87 11.64
CA GLN A 18 11.25 -3.26 11.76
C GLN A 18 11.05 -2.13 10.76
N MET A 19 12.08 -1.29 10.56
CA MET A 19 12.04 -0.20 9.61
C MET A 19 11.92 -0.70 8.16
N GLU A 20 12.63 -1.78 7.82
CA GLU A 20 12.54 -2.44 6.51
C GLU A 20 11.16 -3.04 6.25
N MET A 21 10.58 -3.73 7.24
CA MET A 21 9.24 -4.29 7.08
C MET A 21 8.18 -3.20 7.00
N ILE A 22 8.32 -2.09 7.73
CA ILE A 22 7.40 -0.95 7.58
C ILE A 22 7.55 -0.31 6.20
N SER A 23 8.77 -0.17 5.67
CA SER A 23 8.95 0.39 4.32
C SER A 23 8.35 -0.52 3.24
N LEU A 24 8.52 -1.83 3.35
CA LEU A 24 7.86 -2.81 2.48
C LEU A 24 6.33 -2.75 2.63
N GLY A 25 5.83 -2.67 3.87
CA GLY A 25 4.39 -2.58 4.16
C GLY A 25 3.73 -1.31 3.67
N GLY A 26 4.46 -0.18 3.68
CA GLY A 26 4.01 1.09 3.13
C GLY A 26 4.07 1.12 1.60
N ALA A 27 5.09 0.51 0.99
CA ALA A 27 5.16 0.33 -0.46
C ALA A 27 4.07 -0.62 -0.98
N ILE A 28 3.74 -1.65 -0.20
CA ILE A 28 2.67 -2.61 -0.49
C ILE A 28 1.34 -2.03 0.01
N GLY A 29 0.72 -1.23 -0.85
CA GLY A 29 -0.55 -0.56 -0.56
C GLY A 29 -1.75 -1.12 -1.33
N VAL A 30 -2.83 -0.36 -1.22
CA VAL A 30 -4.05 -0.49 -2.03
C VAL A 30 -3.78 -0.58 -3.53
N GLY A 31 -2.74 0.11 -4.00
CA GLY A 31 -2.34 0.12 -5.41
C GLY A 31 -2.07 -1.28 -5.96
N LEU A 32 -1.46 -2.18 -5.17
CA LEU A 32 -1.13 -3.53 -5.65
C LEU A 32 -2.36 -4.44 -5.75
N PHE A 33 -3.35 -4.27 -4.87
CA PHE A 33 -4.52 -5.16 -4.83
C PHE A 33 -5.72 -4.55 -5.57
N MET A 34 -6.24 -3.43 -5.05
CA MET A 34 -7.40 -2.74 -5.63
C MET A 34 -7.03 -2.03 -6.93
N GLY A 35 -5.89 -1.33 -6.94
CA GLY A 35 -5.39 -0.61 -8.12
C GLY A 35 -5.09 -1.55 -9.28
N SER A 36 -4.28 -2.59 -9.06
CA SER A 36 -3.93 -3.57 -10.09
C SER A 36 -5.15 -4.26 -10.69
N THR A 37 -6.19 -4.55 -9.90
CA THR A 37 -7.42 -5.14 -10.43
C THR A 37 -8.04 -4.25 -11.52
N SER A 38 -8.08 -2.94 -11.30
CA SER A 38 -8.54 -1.99 -12.31
C SER A 38 -7.56 -1.91 -13.48
N THR A 39 -6.26 -1.75 -13.23
CA THR A 39 -5.25 -1.64 -14.30
C THR A 39 -5.23 -2.87 -15.21
N ILE A 40 -5.34 -4.08 -14.64
CA ILE A 40 -5.41 -5.33 -15.40
C ILE A 40 -6.66 -5.37 -16.28
N LYS A 41 -7.82 -4.93 -15.76
CA LYS A 41 -9.07 -4.87 -16.56
C LYS A 41 -8.96 -3.97 -17.78
N TRP A 42 -8.22 -2.87 -17.66
CA TRP A 42 -8.06 -1.89 -18.75
C TRP A 42 -6.97 -2.30 -19.75
N THR A 43 -5.83 -2.79 -19.24
CA THR A 43 -4.60 -2.98 -20.02
C THR A 43 -4.39 -4.45 -20.45
N GLY A 44 -5.13 -5.38 -19.85
CA GLY A 44 -4.99 -6.81 -20.11
C GLY A 44 -3.58 -7.33 -19.79
N PRO A 45 -3.09 -8.36 -20.50
CA PRO A 45 -1.76 -8.95 -20.25
C PRO A 45 -0.58 -7.98 -20.39
N SER A 46 -0.77 -6.89 -21.14
CA SER A 46 0.29 -5.89 -21.37
C SER A 46 0.62 -5.05 -20.13
N VAL A 47 -0.15 -5.18 -19.04
CA VAL A 47 0.08 -4.52 -17.75
C VAL A 47 1.46 -4.81 -17.17
N ILE A 48 2.01 -5.99 -17.46
CA ILE A 48 3.36 -6.40 -17.02
C ILE A 48 4.42 -5.46 -17.60
N LEU A 49 4.27 -5.09 -18.88
CA LEU A 49 5.21 -4.17 -19.54
C LEU A 49 5.11 -2.76 -18.94
N ALA A 50 3.90 -2.30 -18.66
CA ALA A 50 3.68 -1.00 -18.02
C ALA A 50 4.32 -0.95 -16.61
N TYR A 51 4.10 -1.98 -15.79
CA TYR A 51 4.72 -2.05 -14.46
C TYR A 51 6.22 -2.23 -14.51
N ALA A 52 6.76 -3.00 -15.46
CA ALA A 52 8.21 -3.13 -15.64
C ALA A 52 8.86 -1.78 -16.01
N PHE A 53 8.26 -1.04 -16.95
CA PHE A 53 8.76 0.26 -17.37
C PHE A 53 8.75 1.28 -16.24
N VAL A 54 7.60 1.44 -15.55
CA VAL A 54 7.49 2.34 -14.39
C VAL A 54 8.43 1.89 -13.25
N GLY A 55 8.56 0.59 -13.03
CA GLY A 55 9.46 0.01 -12.03
C GLY A 55 10.93 0.37 -12.27
N VAL A 56 11.39 0.35 -13.52
CA VAL A 56 12.77 0.77 -13.87
C VAL A 56 12.99 2.26 -13.54
N ILE A 57 12.03 3.11 -13.88
CA ILE A 57 12.12 4.55 -13.57
C ILE A 57 12.18 4.76 -12.06
N LEU A 58 11.27 4.13 -11.30
CA LEU A 58 11.23 4.23 -9.83
C LEU A 58 12.51 3.68 -9.18
N TYR A 59 13.06 2.59 -9.71
CA TYR A 59 14.33 2.04 -9.24
C TYR A 59 15.48 3.06 -9.35
N ILE A 60 15.60 3.74 -10.49
CA ILE A 60 16.63 4.76 -10.70
C ILE A 60 16.45 5.93 -9.72
N VAL A 61 15.22 6.41 -9.54
CA VAL A 61 14.90 7.49 -8.59
C VAL A 61 15.26 7.10 -7.17
N MET A 62 14.85 5.91 -6.71
CA MET A 62 15.12 5.42 -5.36
C MET A 62 16.62 5.19 -5.13
N ARG A 63 17.34 4.70 -6.13
CA ARG A 63 18.80 4.55 -6.08
C ARG A 63 19.47 5.91 -5.93
N ALA A 64 19.07 6.92 -6.70
CA ALA A 64 19.62 8.27 -6.58
C ALA A 64 19.34 8.89 -5.21
N LEU A 65 18.12 8.73 -4.69
CA LEU A 65 17.76 9.19 -3.34
C LEU A 65 18.57 8.48 -2.26
N GLY A 66 18.78 7.17 -2.41
CA GLY A 66 19.61 6.38 -1.49
C GLY A 66 21.07 6.85 -1.42
N GLU A 67 21.65 7.24 -2.55
CA GLU A 67 23.00 7.84 -2.58
C GLU A 67 23.04 9.20 -1.88
N MET A 68 22.01 10.03 -2.04
CA MET A 68 21.93 11.31 -1.32
C MET A 68 21.85 11.10 0.20
N ILE A 69 21.07 10.12 0.65
CA ILE A 69 20.95 9.76 2.08
C ILE A 69 22.29 9.25 2.63
N TYR A 70 23.06 8.51 1.82
CA TYR A 70 24.38 8.02 2.21
C TYR A 70 25.40 9.16 2.39
N VAL A 71 25.40 10.14 1.48
CA VAL A 71 26.37 11.25 1.49
C VAL A 71 26.03 12.31 2.54
N ASN A 72 24.75 12.70 2.64
CA ASN A 72 24.29 13.68 3.63
C ASN A 72 23.17 13.06 4.49
N PRO A 73 23.53 12.33 5.57
CA PRO A 73 22.56 11.71 6.47
C PRO A 73 21.92 12.78 7.36
N GLY A 74 20.89 13.44 6.84
CA GLY A 74 20.03 14.34 7.61
C GLY A 74 18.94 13.57 8.37
N THR A 75 18.37 14.19 9.40
CA THR A 75 17.07 13.77 9.98
C THR A 75 15.88 14.32 9.18
N GLY A 76 16.17 14.94 8.04
CA GLY A 76 15.25 15.67 7.19
C GLY A 76 14.47 14.82 6.19
N SER A 77 13.50 15.43 5.52
CA SER A 77 12.71 14.81 4.45
C SER A 77 13.45 14.93 3.11
N PHE A 78 13.01 14.19 2.08
CA PHE A 78 13.53 14.37 0.72
C PHE A 78 13.39 15.80 0.19
N ALA A 79 12.43 16.56 0.73
CA ALA A 79 12.24 17.97 0.40
C ALA A 79 13.43 18.86 0.82
N ASP A 80 14.19 18.46 1.86
CA ASP A 80 15.40 19.16 2.27
C ASP A 80 16.47 19.06 1.18
N TYR A 81 16.61 17.90 0.53
CA TYR A 81 17.50 17.73 -0.61
C TYR A 81 17.05 18.57 -1.82
N ALA A 82 15.75 18.74 -2.04
CA ALA A 82 15.25 19.63 -3.08
C ALA A 82 15.55 21.11 -2.78
N THR A 83 15.47 21.52 -1.51
CA THR A 83 15.88 22.87 -1.06
C THR A 83 17.36 23.10 -1.30
N GLU A 84 18.21 22.14 -0.89
CA GLU A 84 19.66 22.27 -0.90
C GLU A 84 20.26 22.17 -2.30
N TYR A 85 19.81 21.21 -3.12
CA TYR A 85 20.43 20.91 -4.41
C TYR A 85 19.72 21.51 -5.63
N VAL A 86 18.45 21.94 -5.50
CA VAL A 86 17.68 22.50 -6.62
C VAL A 86 17.41 23.98 -6.41
N HIS A 87 16.53 24.33 -5.48
CA HIS A 87 16.17 25.71 -5.16
C HIS A 87 15.27 25.74 -3.90
N PRO A 88 15.33 26.79 -3.05
CA PRO A 88 14.45 26.89 -1.88
C PRO A 88 12.95 26.79 -2.18
N LEU A 89 12.52 27.36 -3.32
CA LEU A 89 11.14 27.24 -3.78
C LEU A 89 10.76 25.80 -4.17
N ALA A 90 11.69 25.05 -4.78
CA ALA A 90 11.44 23.65 -5.14
C ALA A 90 11.27 22.77 -3.90
N GLY A 91 12.08 23.04 -2.87
CA GLY A 91 11.91 22.45 -1.54
C GLY A 91 10.56 22.72 -0.92
N TYR A 92 10.14 23.99 -0.86
CA TYR A 92 8.83 24.38 -0.35
C TYR A 92 7.67 23.68 -1.10
N LEU A 93 7.73 23.62 -2.43
CA LEU A 93 6.73 22.90 -3.22
C LEU A 93 6.76 21.40 -2.94
N ALA A 94 7.94 20.80 -2.76
CA ALA A 94 8.08 19.38 -2.45
C ALA A 94 7.51 19.03 -1.07
N GLU A 95 7.67 19.90 -0.07
CA GLU A 95 7.04 19.72 1.25
C GLU A 95 5.51 19.72 1.15
N TRP A 96 4.93 20.66 0.40
CA TRP A 96 3.47 20.69 0.19
C TRP A 96 2.99 19.50 -0.63
N ALA A 97 3.70 19.13 -1.69
CA ALA A 97 3.39 17.96 -2.49
C ALA A 97 3.38 16.68 -1.64
N ASN A 98 4.34 16.55 -0.72
CA ASN A 98 4.42 15.46 0.25
C ASN A 98 3.19 15.42 1.18
N VAL A 99 2.76 16.57 1.71
CA VAL A 99 1.52 16.64 2.52
C VAL A 99 0.29 16.21 1.71
N PHE A 100 0.15 16.70 0.48
CA PHE A 100 -0.96 16.30 -0.40
C PHE A 100 -0.92 14.81 -0.75
N GLU A 101 0.26 14.26 -1.01
CA GLU A 101 0.46 12.84 -1.27
C GLU A 101 -0.05 12.00 -0.10
N TYR A 102 0.36 12.30 1.13
CA TYR A 102 -0.10 11.54 2.30
C TYR A 102 -1.60 11.66 2.54
N ILE A 103 -2.23 12.80 2.24
CA ILE A 103 -3.70 12.94 2.30
C ILE A 103 -4.37 12.02 1.27
N VAL A 104 -3.88 12.01 0.03
CA VAL A 104 -4.43 11.17 -1.04
C VAL A 104 -4.25 9.69 -0.74
N VAL A 105 -3.07 9.28 -0.27
CA VAL A 105 -2.79 7.90 0.14
C VAL A 105 -3.71 7.49 1.29
N GLY A 106 -3.84 8.31 2.33
CA GLY A 106 -4.73 8.02 3.46
C GLY A 106 -6.19 7.83 3.05
N MET A 107 -6.70 8.67 2.14
CA MET A 107 -8.04 8.47 1.58
C MET A 107 -8.16 7.16 0.78
N SER A 108 -7.16 6.85 -0.05
CA SER A 108 -7.11 5.61 -0.83
C SER A 108 -7.15 4.36 0.06
N GLU A 109 -6.41 4.37 1.17
CA GLU A 109 -6.41 3.28 2.16
C GLU A 109 -7.77 3.08 2.83
N VAL A 110 -8.42 4.17 3.25
CA VAL A 110 -9.75 4.12 3.86
C VAL A 110 -10.80 3.60 2.88
N VAL A 111 -10.76 4.03 1.63
CA VAL A 111 -11.68 3.57 0.57
C VAL A 111 -11.51 2.06 0.36
N ALA A 112 -10.29 1.59 0.22
CA ALA A 112 -10.03 0.16 -0.01
C ALA A 112 -10.40 -0.71 1.18
N ALA A 113 -10.04 -0.30 2.40
CA ALA A 113 -10.41 -1.02 3.61
C ALA A 113 -11.93 -1.14 3.77
N THR A 114 -12.65 -0.05 3.47
CA THR A 114 -14.11 -0.03 3.47
C THR A 114 -14.70 -0.97 2.41
N GLU A 115 -14.13 -0.98 1.20
CA GLU A 115 -14.60 -1.83 0.12
C GLU A 115 -14.36 -3.31 0.41
N TYR A 116 -13.22 -3.66 1.01
CA TYR A 116 -12.96 -5.03 1.47
C TYR A 116 -13.90 -5.45 2.60
N LEU A 117 -14.23 -4.56 3.55
CA LEU A 117 -15.17 -4.88 4.64
C LEU A 117 -16.59 -5.19 4.14
N LYS A 118 -17.01 -4.56 3.03
CA LYS A 118 -18.31 -4.84 2.41
C LYS A 118 -18.45 -6.28 1.90
N TYR A 119 -17.34 -6.99 1.67
CA TYR A 119 -17.39 -8.40 1.30
C TYR A 119 -18.09 -9.25 2.38
N TRP A 120 -17.83 -8.96 3.66
CA TRP A 120 -18.48 -9.65 4.79
C TRP A 120 -19.75 -8.93 5.28
N TRP A 121 -19.77 -7.60 5.23
CA TRP A 121 -20.92 -6.78 5.62
C TRP A 121 -21.36 -5.84 4.50
N PRO A 122 -22.15 -6.32 3.52
CA PRO A 122 -22.53 -5.54 2.33
C PRO A 122 -23.30 -4.26 2.63
N HIS A 123 -24.01 -4.21 3.76
CA HIS A 123 -24.86 -3.08 4.15
C HIS A 123 -24.16 -2.05 5.05
N ILE A 124 -22.84 -2.18 5.26
CA ILE A 124 -22.12 -1.29 6.16
C ILE A 124 -21.97 0.11 5.55
N ASN A 125 -22.21 1.15 6.36
CA ASN A 125 -22.06 2.53 5.92
C ASN A 125 -20.56 2.89 5.80
N SER A 126 -20.14 3.24 4.58
CA SER A 126 -18.75 3.58 4.26
C SER A 126 -18.17 4.74 5.08
N PHE A 127 -18.99 5.75 5.38
CA PHE A 127 -18.56 6.92 6.15
C PHE A 127 -18.24 6.55 7.61
N THR A 128 -19.12 5.75 8.23
CA THR A 128 -18.91 5.28 9.61
C THR A 128 -17.65 4.43 9.72
N VAL A 129 -17.43 3.52 8.77
CA VAL A 129 -16.22 2.67 8.74
C VAL A 129 -14.96 3.52 8.60
N GLY A 130 -14.96 4.50 7.70
CA GLY A 130 -13.81 5.38 7.51
C GLY A 130 -13.44 6.16 8.76
N ILE A 131 -14.43 6.72 9.47
CA ILE A 131 -14.19 7.41 10.75
C ILE A 131 -13.59 6.45 11.78
N VAL A 132 -14.12 5.24 11.90
CA VAL A 132 -13.63 4.24 12.87
C VAL A 132 -12.17 3.86 12.59
N ILE A 133 -11.81 3.63 11.32
CA ILE A 133 -10.43 3.30 10.92
C ILE A 133 -9.47 4.45 11.26
N ILE A 134 -9.81 5.68 10.86
CA ILE A 134 -8.98 6.86 11.12
C ILE A 134 -8.82 7.07 12.63
N PHE A 135 -9.90 6.98 13.39
CA PHE A 135 -9.87 7.14 14.84
C PHE A 135 -9.02 6.07 15.52
N PHE A 136 -9.14 4.82 15.09
CA PHE A 136 -8.32 3.72 15.62
C PHE A 136 -6.82 3.93 15.37
N LEU A 137 -6.44 4.31 14.15
CA LEU A 137 -5.05 4.60 13.80
C LEU A 137 -4.52 5.83 14.55
N ALA A 138 -5.32 6.89 14.67
CA ALA A 138 -4.96 8.07 15.44
C ALA A 138 -4.77 7.74 16.93
N ALA A 139 -5.64 6.93 17.51
CA ALA A 139 -5.52 6.48 18.90
C ALA A 139 -4.26 5.62 19.11
N ALA A 140 -3.96 4.72 18.17
CA ALA A 140 -2.73 3.91 18.21
C ALA A 140 -1.46 4.78 18.15
N ASN A 141 -1.46 5.81 17.30
CA ASN A 141 -0.36 6.77 17.18
C ASN A 141 -0.20 7.61 18.47
N LEU A 142 -1.30 8.07 19.07
CA LEU A 142 -1.29 8.84 20.32
C LEU A 142 -0.86 8.00 21.54
N ALA A 143 -1.16 6.70 21.56
CA ALA A 143 -0.79 5.83 22.67
C ALA A 143 0.73 5.59 22.74
N SER A 144 1.38 5.31 21.61
CA SER A 144 2.84 5.25 21.51
C SER A 144 3.29 5.10 20.05
N ALA A 145 4.26 5.89 19.61
CA ALA A 145 4.92 5.70 18.31
C ALA A 145 5.54 4.29 18.16
N LYS A 146 5.98 3.68 19.26
CA LYS A 146 6.48 2.29 19.28
C LYS A 146 5.36 1.27 19.08
N ALA A 147 4.17 1.54 19.61
CA ALA A 147 2.99 0.71 19.39
C ALA A 147 2.54 0.78 17.94
N TYR A 148 2.45 1.98 17.36
CA TYR A 148 2.17 2.16 15.93
C TYR A 148 3.16 1.39 15.04
N GLY A 149 4.47 1.58 15.27
CA GLY A 149 5.49 0.87 14.49
C GLY A 149 5.43 -0.66 14.62
N SER A 150 5.00 -1.17 15.78
CA SER A 150 4.82 -2.62 15.98
C SER A 150 3.57 -3.14 15.25
N LEU A 151 2.46 -2.39 15.25
CA LEU A 151 1.25 -2.75 14.51
C LEU A 151 1.50 -2.75 13.00
N GLU A 152 2.15 -1.71 12.48
CA GLU A 152 2.53 -1.63 11.06
C GLU A 152 3.44 -2.78 10.63
N PHE A 153 4.41 -3.15 11.47
CA PHE A 153 5.24 -4.33 11.22
C PHE A 153 4.42 -5.61 11.03
N TRP A 154 3.45 -5.85 11.91
CA TRP A 154 2.57 -7.03 11.81
C TRP A 154 1.64 -6.96 10.60
N PHE A 155 1.08 -5.79 10.29
CA PHE A 155 0.25 -5.60 9.10
C PHE A 155 1.04 -5.79 7.81
N ALA A 156 2.27 -5.27 7.74
CA ALA A 156 3.20 -5.49 6.64
C ALA A 156 3.52 -6.98 6.46
N MET A 157 3.77 -7.70 7.55
CA MET A 157 4.03 -9.15 7.51
C MET A 157 2.86 -9.92 6.91
N ILE A 158 1.63 -9.62 7.32
CA ILE A 158 0.42 -10.24 6.75
C ILE A 158 0.35 -9.96 5.25
N LYS A 159 0.54 -8.69 4.83
CA LYS A 159 0.52 -8.29 3.41
C LYS A 159 1.53 -9.09 2.57
N VAL A 160 2.77 -9.23 3.05
CA VAL A 160 3.84 -9.96 2.35
C VAL A 160 3.49 -11.46 2.22
N ILE A 161 3.05 -12.09 3.31
CA ILE A 161 2.65 -13.50 3.31
C ILE A 161 1.48 -13.72 2.34
N THR A 162 0.49 -12.82 2.32
CA THR A 162 -0.64 -12.87 1.37
C THR A 162 -0.18 -12.83 -0.08
N ILE A 163 0.78 -11.97 -0.44
CA ILE A 163 1.32 -11.91 -1.81
C ILE A 163 2.00 -13.23 -2.19
N ILE A 164 2.83 -13.77 -1.31
CA ILE A 164 3.52 -15.05 -1.55
C ILE A 164 2.48 -16.16 -1.78
N MET A 165 1.45 -16.23 -0.94
CA MET A 165 0.36 -17.19 -1.12
C MET A 165 -0.38 -16.99 -2.44
N MET A 166 -0.70 -15.74 -2.82
CA MET A 166 -1.38 -15.45 -4.09
C MET A 166 -0.55 -15.85 -5.31
N ILE A 167 0.78 -15.66 -5.26
CA ILE A 167 1.68 -16.09 -6.34
C ILE A 167 1.70 -17.62 -6.46
N ILE A 168 1.86 -18.33 -5.34
CA ILE A 168 1.87 -19.80 -5.32
C ILE A 168 0.54 -20.35 -5.84
N LEU A 169 -0.59 -19.83 -5.34
CA LEU A 169 -1.92 -20.22 -5.81
C LEU A 169 -2.13 -19.89 -7.28
N GLY A 170 -1.66 -18.72 -7.75
CA GLY A 170 -1.71 -18.34 -9.15
C GLY A 170 -0.96 -19.33 -10.06
N PHE A 171 0.26 -19.72 -9.67
CA PHE A 171 1.00 -20.77 -10.39
C PHE A 171 0.29 -22.12 -10.34
N MET A 172 -0.28 -22.50 -9.19
CA MET A 172 -1.05 -23.74 -9.09
C MET A 172 -2.24 -23.76 -10.06
N VAL A 173 -2.96 -22.64 -10.18
CA VAL A 173 -4.09 -22.52 -11.14
C VAL A 173 -3.61 -22.66 -12.58
N ILE A 174 -2.46 -22.06 -12.93
CA ILE A 174 -1.89 -22.10 -14.29
C ILE A 174 -1.41 -23.51 -14.65
N PHE A 175 -0.65 -24.18 -13.78
CA PHE A 175 -0.02 -25.46 -14.08
C PHE A 175 -0.94 -26.67 -13.86
N PHE A 176 -1.81 -26.63 -12.84
CA PHE A 176 -2.70 -27.74 -12.52
C PHE A 176 -4.13 -27.55 -13.08
N GLY A 177 -4.42 -26.43 -13.73
CA GLY A 177 -5.71 -26.20 -14.39
C GLY A 177 -6.92 -26.10 -13.44
N LEU A 178 -6.69 -25.87 -12.14
CA LEU A 178 -7.75 -25.76 -11.12
C LEU A 178 -8.80 -24.69 -11.45
N GLY A 179 -8.45 -23.69 -12.26
CA GLY A 179 -9.38 -22.66 -12.73
C GLY A 179 -10.48 -23.18 -13.66
N MET A 180 -10.22 -24.24 -14.43
CA MET A 180 -11.22 -24.86 -15.32
C MET A 180 -12.29 -25.65 -14.54
N VAL A 181 -11.91 -26.21 -13.38
CA VAL A 181 -12.83 -26.98 -12.53
C VAL A 181 -13.88 -26.06 -11.90
N VAL A 182 -13.48 -24.85 -11.45
CA VAL A 182 -14.40 -23.87 -10.85
C VAL A 182 -15.38 -23.28 -11.89
N THR A 183 -14.91 -22.95 -13.09
CA THR A 183 -15.79 -22.44 -14.16
C THR A 183 -16.78 -23.49 -14.68
N GLN A 184 -16.41 -24.78 -14.66
CA GLN A 184 -17.35 -25.86 -14.96
C GLN A 184 -18.40 -26.06 -13.86
N LEU A 185 -18.04 -25.92 -12.58
CA LEU A 185 -19.01 -26.04 -11.48
C LEU A 185 -20.05 -24.92 -11.51
N ASP A 186 -19.64 -23.68 -11.79
CA ASP A 186 -20.59 -22.55 -11.92
C ASP A 186 -21.50 -22.75 -13.14
N SER A 187 -20.96 -23.05 -14.33
CA SER A 187 -21.77 -23.24 -15.55
C SER A 187 -22.73 -24.43 -15.48
N VAL A 188 -22.35 -25.53 -14.82
CA VAL A 188 -23.24 -26.69 -14.58
C VAL A 188 -24.35 -26.33 -13.58
N THR A 189 -24.02 -25.56 -12.53
CA THR A 189 -25.00 -25.14 -11.52
C THR A 189 -26.00 -24.11 -12.09
N TYR A 190 -25.54 -23.14 -12.89
CA TYR A 190 -26.42 -22.21 -13.61
C TYR A 190 -27.24 -22.91 -14.70
N GLY A 191 -26.67 -23.88 -15.42
CA GLY A 191 -27.40 -24.68 -16.41
C GLY A 191 -28.56 -25.48 -15.82
N HIS A 192 -28.39 -26.04 -14.61
CA HIS A 192 -29.44 -26.78 -13.92
C HIS A 192 -30.58 -25.90 -13.38
N MET A 193 -30.27 -24.65 -12.98
CA MET A 193 -31.27 -23.69 -12.50
C MET A 193 -32.10 -23.07 -13.64
N VAL A 194 -31.49 -22.82 -14.80
CA VAL A 194 -32.20 -22.27 -15.97
C VAL A 194 -32.95 -23.36 -16.74
N GLY A 195 -32.41 -24.58 -16.84
CA GLY A 195 -33.07 -25.69 -17.53
C GLY A 195 -34.34 -26.20 -16.82
N SER A 196 -34.45 -26.06 -15.49
CA SER A 196 -35.61 -26.53 -14.72
C SER A 196 -36.78 -25.54 -14.66
N SER A 197 -36.56 -24.27 -15.00
CA SER A 197 -37.59 -23.21 -15.03
C SER A 197 -38.27 -23.03 -16.40
N LEU A 198 -37.77 -23.71 -17.44
CA LEU A 198 -38.33 -23.73 -18.80
C LEU A 198 -39.17 -24.99 -19.09
N VAL A 199 -39.29 -25.91 -18.13
CA VAL A 199 -39.98 -27.21 -18.28
C VAL A 199 -41.15 -27.38 -17.28
N ALA A 200 -41.56 -26.31 -16.59
CA ALA A 200 -42.72 -26.31 -15.69
C ALA A 200 -43.87 -25.45 -16.23
#